data_AF-A0A3B8JMX1-F1
#
_entry.id   AF-A0A3B8JMX1-F1
#
_cell.length_a   1.000
_cell.length_b   1.000
_cell.length_c   1.000
_cell.angle_alpha   90.00
_cell.angle_beta   90.00
_cell.angle_gamma   90.00
#
_symmetry.space_group_name_H-M   'P 1'
#
loop_
_entity.id
_entity.type
_entity.pdbx_description
1 polymer ?
#
loop_
_entity_poly.entity_id
_entity_poly.type
_entity_poly.pdbx_seq_one_letter_code
_entity_poly.pdbx_strand_id
1 'polypeptide(L)'
;ETERNFNLARTQYQMAMQSLPDKVLNNLGRLDILEGNYAGAIPHIQKGLQIVKEVEMKSILHKNMGWALLQMGNDKQAKIHLQQAIALKSDRASAYCLLAQVLEAQNNQVEALTAWKSCLKYAANDKHLPEIDRWVAQAHQRLR
;
A
#
# COMPACT_ATOMS: atom_id res chain seq x y z
N GLU A 1 12.72 19.42 -8.36
CA GLU A 1 12.83 19.46 -6.88
C GLU A 1 12.48 18.15 -6.21
N THR A 2 11.45 17.42 -6.68
CA THR A 2 10.99 16.14 -6.11
C THR A 2 12.09 15.07 -6.05
N GLU A 3 12.86 14.87 -7.12
CA GLU A 3 13.97 13.89 -7.16
C GLU A 3 15.07 14.17 -6.13
N ARG A 4 15.35 15.44 -5.83
CA ARG A 4 16.37 15.83 -4.85
C ARG A 4 15.90 15.52 -3.42
N ASN A 5 14.61 15.66 -3.15
CA ASN A 5 14.00 15.32 -1.87
C ASN A 5 13.93 13.79 -1.64
N PHE A 6 13.70 13.01 -2.70
CA PHE A 6 13.66 11.55 -2.60
C PHE A 6 15.03 10.92 -2.35
N ASN A 7 16.08 11.41 -3.01
CA ASN A 7 17.45 10.97 -2.76
C ASN A 7 17.88 11.25 -1.32
N LEU A 8 17.52 12.43 -0.78
CA LEU A 8 17.80 12.77 0.62
C LEU A 8 17.05 11.84 1.58
N ALA A 9 15.77 11.55 1.32
CA ALA A 9 14.99 10.62 2.13
C ALA A 9 15.58 9.21 2.12
N ARG A 10 16.03 8.72 0.96
CA ARG A 10 16.67 7.41 0.79
C ARG A 10 17.94 7.30 1.65
N THR A 11 18.80 8.32 1.64
CA THR A 11 20.02 8.37 2.47
C THR A 11 19.70 8.43 3.97
N GLN A 12 18.71 9.22 4.38
CA GLN A 12 18.30 9.32 5.78
C GLN A 12 17.71 8.00 6.31
N TYR A 13 16.94 7.28 5.47
CA TYR A 13 16.41 5.97 5.82
C TYR A 13 17.51 4.91 5.97
N GLN A 14 18.56 4.94 5.14
CA GLN A 14 19.71 4.04 5.28
C GLN A 14 20.45 4.23 6.61
N MET A 15 20.55 5.46 7.11
CA MET A 15 21.18 5.76 8.42
C MET A 15 20.31 5.29 9.60
N ALA A 16 18.98 5.37 9.49
CA ALA A 16 18.04 4.94 10.54
C ALA A 16 17.86 3.41 10.67
N MET A 17 18.45 2.63 9.74
CA MET A 17 18.26 1.18 9.66
C MET A 17 18.77 0.40 10.90
N GLN A 18 19.55 1.06 11.77
CA GLN A 18 20.07 0.47 13.00
C GLN A 18 19.05 0.39 14.15
N SER A 19 17.97 1.20 14.16
CA SER A 19 17.00 1.20 15.27
C SER A 19 15.60 0.69 14.93
N LEU A 20 15.13 0.88 13.68
CA LEU A 20 13.78 0.48 13.24
C LEU A 20 13.81 -0.04 11.79
N PRO A 21 14.41 -1.22 11.56
CA PRO A 21 14.70 -1.72 10.22
C PRO A 21 13.43 -2.00 9.38
N ASP A 22 12.33 -2.41 10.00
CA ASP A 22 11.06 -2.68 9.33
C ASP A 22 10.39 -1.41 8.79
N LYS A 23 10.36 -0.33 9.59
CA LYS A 23 9.85 1.00 9.18
C LYS A 23 10.65 1.59 8.03
N VAL A 24 11.97 1.47 8.10
CA VAL A 24 12.88 1.91 7.02
C VAL A 24 12.58 1.14 5.73
N LEU A 25 12.50 -0.18 5.79
CA LEU A 25 12.20 -1.03 4.64
C LEU A 25 10.82 -0.73 4.05
N ASN A 26 9.81 -0.51 4.89
CA ASN A 26 8.49 -0.09 4.46
C ASN A 26 8.51 1.25 3.71
N ASN A 27 9.24 2.23 4.24
CA ASN A 27 9.32 3.56 3.63
C ASN A 27 10.07 3.53 2.30
N LEU A 28 11.16 2.76 2.19
CA LEU A 28 11.87 2.54 0.93
C LEU A 28 10.97 1.87 -0.11
N GLY A 29 10.26 0.80 0.27
CA GLY A 29 9.30 0.14 -0.63
C GLY A 29 8.19 1.08 -1.10
N ARG A 30 7.61 1.89 -0.19
CA ARG A 30 6.60 2.90 -0.55
C ARG A 30 7.18 3.95 -1.51
N LEU A 31 8.40 4.41 -1.26
CA LEU A 31 9.06 5.39 -2.13
C LEU A 31 9.29 4.82 -3.53
N ASP A 32 9.81 3.60 -3.64
CA ASP A 32 10.00 2.93 -4.93
C ASP A 32 8.66 2.80 -5.69
N ILE A 33 7.55 2.50 -5.01
CA ILE A 33 6.22 2.46 -5.64
C ILE A 33 5.80 3.83 -6.17
N LEU A 34 6.00 4.89 -5.38
CA LEU A 34 5.67 6.27 -5.79
C LEU A 34 6.52 6.74 -6.99
N GLU A 35 7.77 6.26 -7.09
CA GLU A 35 8.68 6.51 -8.21
C GLU A 35 8.39 5.64 -9.44
N GLY A 36 7.40 4.73 -9.37
CA GLY A 36 7.09 3.80 -10.46
C GLY A 36 8.01 2.58 -10.53
N ASN A 37 8.97 2.47 -9.62
CA ASN A 37 9.89 1.33 -9.50
C ASN A 37 9.24 0.17 -8.73
N TYR A 38 8.13 -0.35 -9.25
CA TYR A 38 7.33 -1.37 -8.55
C TYR A 38 8.13 -2.66 -8.27
N ALA A 39 8.97 -3.10 -9.21
CA ALA A 39 9.80 -4.27 -9.03
C ALA A 39 10.88 -4.06 -7.95
N GLY A 40 11.47 -2.87 -7.87
CA GLY A 40 12.44 -2.51 -6.83
C GLY A 40 11.85 -2.42 -5.43
N ALA A 41 10.54 -2.14 -5.31
CA ALA A 41 9.85 -2.09 -4.02
C ALA A 41 9.74 -3.46 -3.35
N ILE A 42 9.55 -4.53 -4.15
CA ILE A 42 9.30 -5.90 -3.67
C ILE A 42 10.37 -6.39 -2.67
N PRO A 43 11.69 -6.37 -2.96
CA PRO A 43 12.70 -6.88 -2.04
C PRO A 43 12.74 -6.13 -0.70
N HIS A 44 12.51 -4.81 -0.71
CA HIS A 44 12.42 -4.02 0.52
C HIS A 44 11.24 -4.48 1.39
N ILE A 45 10.06 -4.61 0.77
CA ILE A 45 8.84 -5.02 1.46
C ILE A 45 8.95 -6.47 1.97
N GLN A 46 9.50 -7.39 1.17
CA GLN A 46 9.73 -8.79 1.55
C GLN A 46 10.65 -8.89 2.77
N LYS A 47 11.78 -8.17 2.77
CA LYS A 47 12.68 -8.14 3.93
C LYS A 47 11.99 -7.54 5.15
N GLY A 48 11.17 -6.51 4.97
CA GLY A 48 10.33 -5.95 6.04
C GLY A 48 9.40 -7.01 6.64
N LEU A 49 8.70 -7.77 5.81
CA LEU A 49 7.78 -8.84 6.24
C LEU A 49 8.49 -9.98 7.00
N GLN A 50 9.76 -10.23 6.71
CA GLN A 50 10.55 -11.26 7.41
C GLN A 50 10.92 -10.87 8.84
N ILE A 51 11.13 -9.57 9.11
CA ILE A 51 11.65 -9.09 10.40
C ILE A 51 10.57 -8.40 11.27
N VAL A 52 9.46 -7.97 10.67
CA VAL A 52 8.39 -7.26 11.35
C VAL A 52 7.70 -8.15 12.38
N LYS A 53 7.53 -7.62 13.60
CA LYS A 53 6.76 -8.26 14.68
C LYS A 53 5.43 -7.55 14.92
N GLU A 54 5.39 -6.24 14.72
CA GLU A 54 4.21 -5.41 14.95
C GLU A 54 3.11 -5.67 13.91
N VAL A 55 1.90 -5.99 14.39
CA VAL A 55 0.73 -6.28 13.53
C VAL A 55 0.40 -5.11 12.61
N GLU A 56 0.47 -3.89 13.14
CA GLU A 56 0.23 -2.66 12.38
C GLU A 56 1.19 -2.55 11.19
N MET A 57 2.50 -2.68 11.44
CA MET A 57 3.51 -2.57 10.41
C MET A 57 3.42 -3.72 9.39
N LYS A 58 3.11 -4.93 9.86
CA LYS A 58 2.89 -6.08 8.98
C LYS A 58 1.72 -5.83 8.02
N SER A 59 0.62 -5.25 8.51
CA SER A 59 -0.51 -4.85 7.67
C SER A 59 -0.12 -3.78 6.63
N ILE A 60 0.69 -2.77 7.00
CA ILE A 60 1.19 -1.75 6.06
C ILE A 60 2.06 -2.41 4.96
N LEU A 61 2.95 -3.32 5.34
CA LEU A 61 3.84 -4.02 4.41
C LEU A 61 3.06 -4.90 3.43
N HIS A 62 2.06 -5.66 3.89
CA HIS A 62 1.18 -6.40 3.00
C HIS A 62 0.41 -5.47 2.04
N LYS A 63 -0.08 -4.34 2.53
CA LYS A 63 -0.75 -3.33 1.68
C LYS A 63 0.18 -2.79 0.59
N ASN A 64 1.43 -2.45 0.95
CA ASN A 64 2.44 -1.99 0.00
C ASN A 64 2.83 -3.06 -1.03
N MET A 65 2.95 -4.32 -0.60
CA MET A 65 3.18 -5.44 -1.51
C MET A 65 2.05 -5.55 -2.53
N GLY A 66 0.80 -5.49 -2.06
CA GLY A 66 -0.38 -5.51 -2.91
C GLY A 66 -0.42 -4.35 -3.92
N TRP A 67 -0.04 -3.14 -3.48
CA TRP A 67 0.05 -1.98 -4.36
C TRP A 67 1.08 -2.16 -5.46
N ALA A 68 2.32 -2.55 -5.13
CA ALA A 68 3.36 -2.81 -6.11
C ALA A 68 2.94 -3.87 -7.14
N LEU A 69 2.36 -4.98 -6.66
CA LEU A 69 1.90 -6.08 -7.51
C LEU A 69 0.75 -5.67 -8.45
N LEU A 70 -0.20 -4.86 -7.98
CA LEU A 70 -1.26 -4.30 -8.82
C LEU A 70 -0.68 -3.47 -9.95
N GLN A 71 0.30 -2.60 -9.66
CA GLN A 71 0.92 -1.75 -10.69
C GLN A 71 1.74 -2.57 -11.71
N MET A 72 2.19 -3.76 -11.33
CA MET A 72 2.82 -4.73 -12.24
C MET A 72 1.80 -5.61 -13.00
N GLY A 73 0.50 -5.43 -12.79
CA GLY A 73 -0.56 -6.26 -13.38
C GLY A 73 -0.69 -7.65 -12.78
N ASN A 74 -0.07 -7.91 -11.62
CA ASN A 74 -0.17 -9.19 -10.92
C ASN A 74 -1.36 -9.18 -9.94
N ASP A 75 -2.56 -9.05 -10.49
CA ASP A 75 -3.79 -8.83 -9.72
C ASP A 75 -4.09 -9.98 -8.75
N LYS A 76 -3.77 -11.22 -9.12
CA LYS A 76 -4.01 -12.40 -8.28
C LYS A 76 -3.21 -12.32 -6.98
N GLN A 77 -1.92 -12.02 -7.07
CA GLN A 77 -1.06 -11.88 -5.87
C GLN A 77 -1.36 -10.59 -5.13
N ALA A 78 -1.68 -9.50 -5.84
CA ALA A 78 -2.11 -8.25 -5.24
C ALA A 78 -3.33 -8.46 -4.32
N LYS A 79 -4.36 -9.17 -4.80
CA LYS A 79 -5.56 -9.51 -4.02
C LYS A 79 -5.20 -10.23 -2.71
N ILE A 80 -4.34 -11.24 -2.78
CA ILE A 80 -3.92 -12.03 -1.59
C ILE A 80 -3.26 -11.13 -0.55
N HIS A 81 -2.30 -10.30 -0.96
CA HIS A 81 -1.60 -9.41 -0.04
C HIS A 81 -2.54 -8.35 0.57
N LEU A 82 -3.47 -7.80 -0.21
CA LEU A 82 -4.45 -6.83 0.30
C LEU A 82 -5.43 -7.47 1.28
N GLN A 83 -5.88 -8.70 1.01
CA GLN A 83 -6.70 -9.46 1.95
C GLN A 83 -5.95 -9.76 3.26
N GLN A 84 -4.66 -10.07 3.19
CA GLN A 84 -3.83 -10.22 4.40
C GLN A 84 -3.71 -8.91 5.18
N ALA A 85 -3.54 -7.78 4.50
CA ALA A 85 -3.50 -6.47 5.14
C ALA A 85 -4.81 -6.17 5.89
N ILE A 86 -5.96 -6.44 5.26
CA ILE A 86 -7.30 -6.29 5.83
C ILE A 86 -7.54 -7.25 7.00
N ALA A 87 -7.10 -8.51 6.88
CA ALA A 87 -7.22 -9.50 7.96
C ALA A 87 -6.44 -9.09 9.22
N LEU A 88 -5.28 -8.44 9.04
CA LEU A 88 -4.48 -7.91 10.14
C LEU A 88 -5.07 -6.62 10.72
N LYS A 89 -5.62 -5.74 9.87
CA LYS A 89 -6.29 -4.49 10.26
C LYS A 89 -7.48 -4.22 9.35
N SER A 90 -8.67 -4.49 9.86
CA SER A 90 -9.95 -4.42 9.13
C SER A 90 -10.45 -3.02 8.87
N ASP A 91 -9.80 -1.99 9.41
CA ASP A 91 -10.13 -0.59 9.27
C ASP A 91 -9.06 0.19 8.48
N ARG A 92 -8.17 -0.50 7.76
CA ARG A 92 -7.20 0.13 6.86
C ARG A 92 -7.84 0.49 5.52
N ALA A 93 -8.29 1.73 5.38
CA ALA A 93 -8.89 2.22 4.13
C ALA A 93 -8.03 1.98 2.90
N SER A 94 -6.73 2.29 2.96
CA SER A 94 -5.82 2.12 1.82
C SER A 94 -5.82 0.70 1.24
N ALA A 95 -5.95 -0.33 2.08
CA ALA A 95 -6.01 -1.72 1.61
C ALA A 95 -7.33 -2.01 0.86
N TYR A 96 -8.47 -1.47 1.32
CA TYR A 96 -9.74 -1.59 0.61
C TYR A 96 -9.74 -0.83 -0.70
N CYS A 97 -9.16 0.37 -0.75
CA CYS A 97 -9.11 1.17 -1.98
C CYS A 97 -8.28 0.47 -3.07
N LEU A 98 -7.15 -0.13 -2.69
CA LEU A 98 -6.32 -0.91 -3.60
C LEU A 98 -7.00 -2.22 -3.99
N LEU A 99 -7.71 -2.87 -3.06
CA LEU A 99 -8.45 -4.10 -3.36
C LEU A 99 -9.56 -3.83 -4.37
N ALA A 100 -10.25 -2.69 -4.26
CA ALA A 100 -11.25 -2.28 -5.21
C ALA A 100 -10.66 -2.14 -6.62
N GLN A 101 -9.50 -1.50 -6.77
CA GLN A 101 -8.79 -1.39 -8.06
C GLN A 101 -8.39 -2.76 -8.63
N VAL A 102 -7.89 -3.67 -7.77
CA VAL A 102 -7.57 -5.05 -8.18
C VAL A 102 -8.82 -5.78 -8.67
N LEU A 103 -9.96 -5.61 -8.00
CA LEU A 103 -11.22 -6.24 -8.38
C LEU A 103 -11.76 -5.69 -9.70
N GLU A 104 -11.58 -4.40 -9.97
CA GLU A 104 -11.91 -3.79 -11.26
C GLU A 104 -11.04 -4.34 -12.39
N ALA A 105 -9.72 -4.48 -12.15
CA ALA A 105 -8.81 -5.10 -13.11
C ALA A 105 -9.21 -6.56 -13.41
N GLN A 106 -9.81 -7.24 -12.43
CA GLN A 106 -10.38 -8.58 -12.56
C GLN A 106 -11.81 -8.62 -13.14
N ASN A 107 -12.37 -7.49 -13.56
CA ASN A 107 -13.78 -7.35 -14.00
C ASN A 107 -14.83 -7.78 -12.96
N ASN A 108 -14.48 -7.82 -11.67
CA ASN A 108 -15.39 -8.16 -10.58
C ASN A 108 -16.03 -6.90 -9.98
N GLN A 109 -16.96 -6.31 -10.74
CA GLN A 109 -17.55 -5.01 -10.42
C GLN A 109 -18.32 -4.99 -9.09
N VAL A 110 -19.01 -6.08 -8.73
CA VAL A 110 -19.83 -6.14 -7.51
C VAL A 110 -18.96 -6.11 -6.26
N GLU A 111 -17.90 -6.92 -6.21
CA GLU A 111 -16.94 -6.89 -5.10
C GLU A 111 -16.18 -5.55 -5.08
N ALA A 112 -15.84 -5.00 -6.26
CA ALA A 112 -15.13 -3.72 -6.36
C ALA A 112 -15.91 -2.57 -5.72
N LEU A 113 -17.20 -2.43 -6.03
CA LEU A 113 -18.07 -1.41 -5.42
C LEU A 113 -18.19 -1.59 -3.90
N THR A 114 -18.21 -2.83 -3.43
CA THR A 114 -18.22 -3.13 -1.98
C THR A 114 -16.91 -2.68 -1.34
N ALA A 115 -15.76 -2.97 -1.95
CA ALA A 115 -14.46 -2.53 -1.48
C ALA A 115 -14.31 -1.00 -1.52
N TRP A 116 -14.84 -0.32 -2.55
CA TRP A 116 -14.87 1.15 -2.58
C TRP A 116 -15.70 1.77 -1.46
N LYS A 117 -16.84 1.17 -1.11
CA LYS A 117 -17.63 1.61 0.06
C LYS A 117 -16.83 1.47 1.35
N SER A 118 -16.10 0.36 1.53
CA SER A 118 -15.22 0.16 2.68
C SER A 118 -14.04 1.12 2.71
N CYS A 119 -13.45 1.43 1.54
CA CYS A 119 -12.41 2.46 1.39
C CYS A 119 -12.89 3.82 1.94
N LEU A 120 -14.07 4.28 1.54
CA LEU A 120 -14.65 5.53 2.07
C LEU A 120 -15.01 5.44 3.55
N LYS A 121 -15.60 4.32 3.98
CA LYS A 121 -16.01 4.12 5.38
C LYS A 121 -14.86 4.31 6.36
N TYR A 122 -13.67 3.83 6.00
CA TYR A 122 -12.50 3.86 6.86
C TYR A 122 -11.50 4.98 6.54
N ALA A 123 -11.82 5.89 5.62
CA ALA A 123 -10.86 6.88 5.11
C ALA A 123 -10.27 7.78 6.21
N ALA A 124 -10.99 8.00 7.31
CA ALA A 124 -10.53 8.77 8.46
C ALA A 124 -9.55 8.03 9.38
N ASN A 125 -9.38 6.72 9.21
CA ASN A 125 -8.59 5.88 10.14
C ASN A 125 -7.12 5.73 9.72
N ASP A 126 -6.81 5.82 8.42
CA ASP A 126 -5.42 5.84 7.98
C ASP A 126 -4.80 7.20 8.30
N LYS A 127 -3.56 7.20 8.81
CA LYS A 127 -2.77 8.45 8.92
C LYS A 127 -2.77 9.12 7.55
N HIS A 128 -3.01 10.42 7.47
CA HIS A 128 -3.16 11.11 6.19
C HIS A 128 -1.94 10.87 5.29
N LEU A 129 -2.16 10.11 4.22
CA LEU A 129 -1.18 9.75 3.21
C LEU A 129 -1.68 10.36 1.89
N PRO A 130 -0.90 11.18 1.16
CA PRO A 130 -1.39 11.85 -0.05
C PRO A 130 -1.98 10.91 -1.11
N GLU A 131 -1.48 9.67 -1.20
CA GLU A 131 -2.01 8.66 -2.11
C GLU A 131 -3.46 8.25 -1.80
N ILE A 132 -3.90 8.35 -0.52
CA ILE A 132 -5.26 7.97 -0.13
C ILE A 132 -6.29 8.95 -0.65
N ASP A 133 -5.96 10.24 -0.74
CA ASP A 133 -6.90 11.27 -1.22
C ASP A 133 -7.27 11.00 -2.68
N ARG A 134 -6.30 10.59 -3.50
CA ARG A 134 -6.54 10.18 -4.88
C ARG A 134 -7.49 8.98 -4.94
N TRP A 135 -7.28 7.98 -4.09
CA TRP A 135 -8.13 6.80 -4.08
C TRP A 135 -9.53 7.07 -3.54
N VAL A 136 -9.67 7.95 -2.54
CA VAL A 136 -10.97 8.41 -2.02
C VAL A 136 -11.73 9.17 -3.10
N ALA A 137 -11.06 10.04 -3.87
CA ALA A 137 -11.67 10.71 -5.01
C ALA A 137 -12.16 9.70 -6.07
N GLN A 138 -11.39 8.65 -6.36
CA GLN A 138 -11.82 7.56 -7.25
C GLN A 138 -13.04 6.82 -6.68
N ALA A 139 -13.03 6.49 -5.38
CA ALA A 139 -14.14 5.81 -4.73
C ALA A 139 -15.45 6.62 -4.86
N HIS A 140 -15.38 7.95 -4.67
CA HIS A 140 -16.52 8.83 -4.90
C HIS A 140 -17.00 8.84 -6.36
N GLN A 141 -16.11 8.72 -7.34
CA GLN A 141 -16.50 8.63 -8.74
C GLN A 141 -17.18 7.30 -9.08
N ARG A 142 -16.68 6.18 -8.53
CA ARG A 142 -17.22 4.83 -8.79
C ARG A 142 -18.56 4.55 -8.12
N LEU A 143 -18.88 5.30 -7.07
CA LEU A 143 -20.10 5.14 -6.27
C LEU A 143 -21.20 6.16 -6.59
N ARG A 144 -20.97 7.03 -7.57
CA ARG A 144 -22.02 7.89 -8.17
C ARG A 144 -22.87 7.09 -9.13
#